data_AF-A0AA46JWX9-F1
#
_entry.id   AF-A0AA46JWX9-F1
#
_cell.length_a   1.000
_cell.length_b   1.000
_cell.length_c   1.000
_cell.angle_alpha   90.00
_cell.angle_beta   90.00
_cell.angle_gamma   90.00
#
_symmetry.space_group_name_H-M   'P 1'
#
loop_
_entity.id
_entity.type
_entity.pdbx_description
1 polymer ?
#
loop_
_entity_poly.entity_id
_entity_poly.type
_entity_poly.pdbx_seq_one_letter_code
_entity_poly.pdbx_strand_id
1 'polypeptide(L)'
;MGETTVGHVAGEVVRALYGAGYMESTIGQYRKSIRALERYAGGPDAVYTRGLGAGFAASTFSERTGGFSRQRWFDYGRLARLCDSYLRSGSVDLGKWRRSRLAEPVVPGLAVVMERWEAYLAGSGLASATVGHYRRMAGLFLTWLESHGVVSLDGSDGSHVLGFLAGLRSRWSESSMRHAASDLRPLFRWLGRDDLADAIGLAGIRRTHA
;
A
#
# COMPACT_ATOMS: atom_id res chain seq x y z
N MET A 1 -30.03 10.36 11.76
CA MET A 1 -28.72 10.77 11.21
C MET A 1 -29.03 11.70 10.05
N GLY A 2 -28.50 12.92 10.06
CA GLY A 2 -28.76 13.92 9.02
C GLY A 2 -28.26 13.47 7.64
N GLU A 3 -28.85 14.04 6.59
CA GLU A 3 -28.42 13.81 5.22
C GLU A 3 -26.95 14.20 5.07
N THR A 4 -26.12 13.24 4.63
CA THR A 4 -24.68 13.47 4.44
C THR A 4 -24.44 13.98 3.03
N THR A 5 -23.91 15.19 2.90
CA THR A 5 -23.59 15.78 1.59
C THR A 5 -22.31 15.18 1.00
N VAL A 6 -22.16 15.27 -0.32
CA VAL A 6 -20.96 14.85 -1.07
C VAL A 6 -19.71 15.56 -0.54
N GLY A 7 -19.79 16.86 -0.31
CA GLY A 7 -18.68 17.68 0.19
C GLY A 7 -18.27 17.26 1.60
N HIS A 8 -19.24 16.97 2.48
CA HIS A 8 -18.95 16.49 3.83
C HIS A 8 -18.22 15.14 3.81
N VAL A 9 -18.78 14.13 3.12
CA VAL A 9 -18.15 12.79 3.07
C VAL A 9 -16.79 12.83 2.38
N ALA A 10 -16.64 13.63 1.32
CA ALA A 10 -15.36 13.81 0.64
C ALA A 10 -14.32 14.49 1.54
N GLY A 11 -14.73 15.48 2.33
CA GLY A 11 -13.90 16.14 3.33
C GLY A 11 -13.40 15.16 4.39
N GLU A 12 -14.27 14.28 4.88
CA GLU A 12 -13.91 13.22 5.84
C GLU A 12 -12.92 12.21 5.25
N VAL A 13 -13.07 11.85 3.97
CA VAL A 13 -12.07 11.01 3.27
C VAL A 13 -10.71 11.70 3.22
N VAL A 14 -10.67 13.00 2.88
CA VAL A 14 -9.41 13.75 2.85
C VAL A 14 -8.78 13.86 4.24
N ARG A 15 -9.58 14.17 5.28
CA ARG A 15 -9.13 14.20 6.67
C ARG A 15 -8.54 12.86 7.12
N ALA A 16 -9.23 11.75 6.81
CA ALA A 16 -8.75 10.41 7.13
C ALA A 16 -7.42 10.09 6.43
N LEU A 17 -7.26 10.47 5.16
CA LEU A 17 -6.01 10.27 4.42
C LEU A 17 -4.85 11.07 5.03
N TYR A 18 -5.08 12.31 5.45
CA TYR A 18 -4.08 13.10 6.17
C TYR A 18 -3.73 12.47 7.52
N GLY A 19 -4.74 12.09 8.32
CA GLY A 19 -4.52 11.44 9.62
C GLY A 19 -3.79 10.09 9.52
N ALA A 20 -3.84 9.45 8.35
CA ALA A 20 -3.10 8.21 8.07
C ALA A 20 -1.71 8.43 7.43
N GLY A 21 -1.27 9.67 7.24
CA GLY A 21 0.07 9.99 6.73
C GLY A 21 0.28 9.75 5.23
N TYR A 22 -0.78 9.83 4.42
CA TYR A 22 -0.64 9.70 2.96
C TYR A 22 0.12 10.89 2.37
N MET A 23 0.98 10.63 1.38
CA MET A 23 1.72 11.68 0.67
C MET A 23 0.78 12.65 -0.05
N GLU A 24 1.16 13.93 -0.11
CA GLU A 24 0.41 14.98 -0.81
C GLU A 24 0.08 14.63 -2.27
N SER A 25 0.99 13.98 -2.98
CA SER A 25 0.75 13.51 -4.35
C SER A 25 -0.43 12.54 -4.46
N THR A 26 -0.62 11.69 -3.44
CA THR A 26 -1.74 10.75 -3.37
C THR A 26 -3.03 11.46 -3.00
N ILE A 27 -2.98 12.35 -2.01
CA ILE A 27 -4.13 13.19 -1.61
C ILE A 27 -4.59 14.05 -2.79
N GLY A 28 -3.65 14.58 -3.59
CA GLY A 28 -3.94 15.31 -4.83
C GLY A 28 -4.71 14.49 -5.86
N GLN A 29 -4.45 13.18 -5.99
CA GLN A 29 -5.24 12.30 -6.87
C GLN A 29 -6.66 12.07 -6.34
N TYR A 30 -6.82 11.92 -5.02
CA TYR A 30 -8.14 11.87 -4.42
C TYR A 30 -8.92 13.17 -4.63
N ARG A 31 -8.29 14.33 -4.46
CA ARG A 31 -8.93 15.64 -4.75
C ARG A 31 -9.42 15.74 -6.20
N LYS A 32 -8.69 15.19 -7.17
CA LYS A 32 -9.15 15.15 -8.58
C LYS A 32 -10.39 14.27 -8.74
N SER A 33 -10.41 13.12 -8.08
CA SER A 33 -11.55 12.19 -8.11
C SER A 33 -12.77 12.76 -7.36
N ILE A 34 -12.54 13.48 -6.27
CA ILE A 34 -13.59 14.20 -5.51
C ILE A 34 -14.24 15.27 -6.38
N ARG A 35 -13.45 16.10 -7.08
CA ARG A 35 -14.01 17.06 -8.05
C ARG A 35 -14.81 16.40 -9.17
N ALA A 36 -14.43 15.18 -9.56
CA ALA A 36 -15.23 14.40 -10.52
C ALA A 36 -16.54 13.92 -9.90
N LEU A 37 -16.52 13.44 -8.66
CA LEU A 37 -17.70 13.05 -7.90
C LEU A 37 -18.67 14.22 -7.67
N GLU A 38 -18.16 15.38 -7.24
CA GLU A 38 -18.97 16.59 -7.04
C GLU A 38 -19.68 16.99 -8.33
N ARG A 39 -18.97 17.01 -9.47
CA ARG A 39 -19.59 17.29 -10.77
C ARG A 39 -20.62 16.25 -11.16
N TYR A 40 -20.33 14.97 -10.94
CA TYR A 40 -21.28 13.88 -11.21
C TYR A 40 -22.56 14.01 -10.37
N ALA A 41 -22.43 14.44 -9.11
CA ALA A 41 -23.53 14.60 -8.16
C ALA A 41 -24.34 15.89 -8.36
N GLY A 42 -23.86 16.84 -9.16
CA GLY A 42 -24.48 18.16 -9.31
C GLY A 42 -24.02 19.21 -8.29
N GLY A 43 -22.96 18.92 -7.53
CA GLY A 43 -22.34 19.85 -6.57
C GLY A 43 -21.92 19.19 -5.26
N PRO A 44 -21.16 19.90 -4.40
CA PRO A 44 -20.77 19.41 -3.08
C PRO A 44 -21.96 19.31 -2.11
N ASP A 45 -23.02 20.09 -2.29
CA ASP A 45 -24.20 20.09 -1.42
C ASP A 45 -25.19 18.97 -1.75
N ALA A 46 -24.98 18.25 -2.84
CA ALA A 46 -25.81 17.10 -3.20
C ALA A 46 -25.73 16.01 -2.12
N VAL A 47 -26.86 15.33 -1.86
CA VAL A 47 -26.92 14.25 -0.88
C VAL A 47 -26.15 13.04 -1.39
N TYR A 48 -25.14 12.60 -0.64
CA TYR A 48 -24.40 11.40 -0.97
C TYR A 48 -25.17 10.15 -0.54
N THR A 49 -25.42 9.24 -1.47
CA THR A 49 -26.02 7.93 -1.23
C THR A 49 -25.14 6.83 -1.81
N ARG A 50 -25.29 5.59 -1.32
CA ARG A 50 -24.58 4.44 -1.90
C ARG A 50 -24.94 4.23 -3.38
N GLY A 51 -26.17 4.54 -3.77
CA GLY A 51 -26.61 4.48 -5.17
C GLY A 51 -25.86 5.48 -6.05
N LEU A 52 -25.73 6.72 -5.58
CA LEU A 52 -24.92 7.74 -6.25
C LEU A 52 -23.44 7.33 -6.34
N GLY A 53 -22.88 6.80 -5.25
CA GLY A 53 -21.52 6.26 -5.22
C GLY A 53 -21.28 5.15 -6.23
N ALA A 54 -22.21 4.20 -6.34
CA ALA A 54 -22.16 3.10 -7.30
C ALA A 54 -22.27 3.60 -8.76
N GLY A 55 -23.18 4.54 -9.03
CA GLY A 55 -23.31 5.17 -10.35
C GLY A 55 -22.04 5.91 -10.77
N PHE A 56 -21.45 6.68 -9.86
CA PHE A 56 -20.17 7.33 -10.07
C PHE A 56 -19.03 6.30 -10.33
N ALA A 57 -18.95 5.24 -9.54
CA ALA A 57 -17.93 4.20 -9.72
C ALA A 57 -18.05 3.50 -11.08
N ALA A 58 -19.25 3.40 -11.64
CA ALA A 58 -19.52 2.83 -12.96
C ALA A 58 -19.22 3.80 -14.13
N SER A 59 -18.94 5.08 -13.87
CA SER A 59 -18.63 6.11 -14.89
C SER A 59 -17.20 5.97 -15.46
N THR A 60 -16.87 4.77 -15.94
CA THR A 60 -15.51 4.39 -16.35
C THR A 60 -15.23 4.63 -17.83
N PHE A 61 -16.25 5.00 -18.61
CA PHE A 61 -16.11 5.30 -20.02
C PHE A 61 -15.78 6.78 -20.25
N SER A 62 -14.89 7.05 -21.19
CA SER A 62 -14.56 8.41 -21.63
C SER A 62 -15.68 8.93 -22.54
N GLU A 63 -16.34 10.02 -22.17
CA GLU A 63 -17.34 10.68 -23.03
C GLU A 63 -16.75 11.13 -24.37
N ARG A 64 -15.45 11.46 -24.40
CA ARG A 64 -14.75 11.94 -25.61
C ARG A 64 -14.40 10.84 -26.60
N THR A 65 -14.18 9.62 -26.13
CA THR A 65 -13.60 8.54 -26.95
C THR A 65 -14.40 7.23 -26.90
N GLY A 66 -15.43 7.14 -26.06
CA GLY A 66 -16.18 5.91 -25.78
C GLY A 66 -15.35 4.81 -25.10
N GLY A 67 -14.04 5.00 -24.93
CA GLY A 67 -13.12 3.99 -24.42
C GLY A 67 -13.18 3.84 -22.91
N PHE A 68 -13.07 2.58 -22.45
CA PHE A 68 -12.93 2.24 -21.04
C PHE A 68 -11.61 2.80 -20.47
N SER A 69 -11.69 3.48 -19.33
CA SER A 69 -10.53 3.97 -18.58
C SER A 69 -10.29 3.13 -17.34
N ARG A 70 -9.24 2.30 -17.38
CA ARG A 70 -8.80 1.49 -16.23
C ARG A 70 -8.46 2.35 -15.02
N GLN A 71 -7.91 3.55 -15.25
CA GLN A 71 -7.59 4.50 -14.20
C GLN A 71 -8.86 5.02 -13.50
N ARG A 72 -9.88 5.44 -14.26
CA ARG A 72 -11.17 5.87 -13.68
C ARG A 72 -11.86 4.74 -12.93
N TRP A 73 -11.88 3.54 -13.50
CA TRP A 73 -12.42 2.35 -12.82
C TRP A 73 -11.77 2.13 -11.45
N PHE A 74 -10.45 2.25 -11.38
CA PHE A 74 -9.72 2.12 -10.12
C PHE A 74 -10.01 3.28 -9.15
N ASP A 75 -9.84 4.53 -9.61
CA ASP A 75 -9.93 5.72 -8.75
C ASP A 75 -11.36 5.96 -8.24
N TYR A 76 -12.36 5.87 -9.12
CA TYR A 76 -13.76 6.15 -8.78
C TYR A 76 -14.33 5.03 -7.90
N GLY A 77 -14.07 3.77 -8.27
CA GLY A 77 -14.46 2.63 -7.46
C GLY A 77 -13.81 2.68 -6.07
N ARG A 78 -12.56 3.16 -5.97
CA ARG A 78 -11.90 3.31 -4.67
C ARG A 78 -12.50 4.45 -3.84
N LEU A 79 -12.71 5.62 -4.42
CA LEU A 79 -13.32 6.76 -3.73
C LEU A 79 -14.72 6.42 -3.21
N ALA A 80 -15.57 5.82 -4.05
CA ALA A 80 -16.93 5.42 -3.66
C ALA A 80 -16.94 4.48 -2.45
N ARG A 81 -16.05 3.48 -2.41
CA ARG A 81 -15.94 2.56 -1.26
C ARG A 81 -15.56 3.26 0.05
N LEU A 82 -14.71 4.30 -0.02
CA LEU A 82 -14.33 5.09 1.16
C LEU A 82 -15.51 5.92 1.66
N CYS A 83 -16.21 6.61 0.76
CA CYS A 83 -17.41 7.36 1.13
C CYS A 83 -18.50 6.44 1.71
N ASP A 84 -18.71 5.26 1.13
CA ASP A 84 -19.66 4.26 1.63
C ASP A 84 -19.28 3.73 3.02
N SER A 85 -17.99 3.66 3.34
CA SER A 85 -17.52 3.25 4.68
C SER A 85 -17.89 4.28 5.74
N TYR A 86 -17.78 5.57 5.40
CA TYR A 86 -18.20 6.66 6.25
C TYR A 86 -19.71 6.64 6.46
N LEU A 87 -20.51 6.50 5.38
CA LEU A 87 -21.96 6.35 5.51
C LEU A 87 -22.38 5.16 6.38
N ARG A 88 -21.59 4.07 6.40
CA ARG A 88 -21.89 2.87 7.21
C ARG A 88 -21.62 3.06 8.68
N SER A 89 -20.55 3.76 9.04
CA SER A 89 -19.95 3.67 10.37
C SER A 89 -19.66 5.02 11.03
N GLY A 90 -19.89 6.13 10.33
CA GLY A 90 -19.46 7.46 10.75
C GLY A 90 -17.94 7.66 10.67
N SER A 91 -17.19 6.71 10.13
CA SER A 91 -15.73 6.77 9.99
C SER A 91 -15.26 6.21 8.65
N VAL A 92 -14.18 6.77 8.10
CA VAL A 92 -13.60 6.29 6.85
C VAL A 92 -12.72 5.07 7.14
N ASP A 93 -13.15 3.92 6.63
CA ASP A 93 -12.39 2.67 6.72
C ASP A 93 -11.26 2.67 5.69
N LEU A 94 -10.10 3.13 6.13
CA LEU A 94 -8.85 2.95 5.39
C LEU A 94 -8.29 1.53 5.59
N GLY A 95 -8.80 0.67 6.46
CA GLY A 95 -8.20 -0.62 6.85
C GLY A 95 -7.87 -1.57 5.69
N LYS A 96 -8.70 -1.60 4.65
CA LYS A 96 -8.43 -2.39 3.42
C LYS A 96 -7.36 -1.77 2.51
N TRP A 97 -7.03 -0.50 2.72
CA TRP A 97 -6.28 0.33 1.78
C TRP A 97 -5.23 1.23 2.41
N ARG A 98 -5.05 1.15 3.73
CA ARG A 98 -3.86 1.52 4.46
C ARG A 98 -2.80 0.89 3.60
N ARG A 99 -2.05 1.70 2.84
CA ARG A 99 -0.67 1.31 2.62
C ARG A 99 -0.23 1.04 4.04
N SER A 100 0.09 -0.21 4.32
CA SER A 100 0.51 -0.65 5.65
C SER A 100 1.27 0.53 6.25
N ARG A 101 0.81 1.05 7.40
CA ARG A 101 1.74 1.77 8.28
C ARG A 101 3.03 0.96 8.16
N LEU A 102 4.08 1.57 7.59
CA LEU A 102 5.24 0.82 7.07
C LEU A 102 5.52 -0.25 8.09
N ALA A 103 5.45 -1.52 7.67
CA ALA A 103 5.44 -2.61 8.62
C ALA A 103 6.70 -2.46 9.46
N GLU A 104 6.53 -2.10 10.73
CA GLU A 104 7.58 -1.64 11.60
C GLU A 104 7.61 -2.63 12.76
N PRO A 105 8.69 -3.40 12.90
CA PRO A 105 8.81 -4.33 14.00
C PRO A 105 8.85 -3.55 15.32
N VAL A 106 8.14 -4.04 16.33
CA VAL A 106 8.08 -3.43 17.67
C VAL A 106 9.07 -4.12 18.61
N VAL A 107 9.39 -5.39 18.34
CA VAL A 107 10.37 -6.12 19.15
C VAL A 107 11.76 -5.46 19.01
N PRO A 108 12.43 -5.10 20.13
CA PRO A 108 13.65 -4.31 20.10
C PRO A 108 14.76 -4.87 19.19
N GLY A 109 14.96 -6.18 19.19
CA GLY A 109 15.99 -6.85 18.39
C GLY A 109 15.79 -6.74 16.88
N LEU A 110 14.55 -6.51 16.41
CA LEU A 110 14.22 -6.29 15.00
C LEU A 110 14.02 -4.80 14.69
N ALA A 111 13.53 -4.02 15.65
CA ALA A 111 13.40 -2.57 15.54
C ALA A 111 14.77 -1.90 15.30
N VAL A 112 15.81 -2.31 16.05
CA VAL A 112 17.17 -1.78 15.87
C VAL A 112 17.75 -2.09 14.49
N VAL A 113 17.38 -3.23 13.90
CA VAL A 113 17.78 -3.59 12.53
C VAL A 113 17.14 -2.64 11.54
N MET A 114 15.84 -2.38 11.70
CA MET A 114 15.10 -1.45 10.84
C MET A 114 15.69 -0.03 10.91
N GLU A 115 15.97 0.46 12.11
CA GLU A 115 16.58 1.78 12.33
C GLU A 115 17.95 1.90 11.64
N ARG A 116 18.84 0.93 11.85
CA ARG A 116 20.17 0.91 11.23
C ARG A 116 20.10 0.79 9.71
N TRP A 117 19.13 0.02 9.20
CA TRP A 117 18.90 -0.11 7.76
C TRP A 117 18.44 1.22 7.14
N GLU A 118 17.54 1.94 7.79
CA GLU A 118 17.08 3.26 7.34
C GLU A 118 18.21 4.28 7.33
N ALA A 119 19.05 4.30 8.37
CA ALA A 119 20.23 5.15 8.42
C ALA A 119 21.21 4.85 7.28
N TYR A 120 21.45 3.57 6.98
CA TYR A 120 22.26 3.16 5.83
C TYR A 120 21.64 3.63 4.51
N LEU A 121 20.33 3.44 4.31
CA LEU A 121 19.65 3.86 3.08
C LEU A 121 19.70 5.38 2.90
N ALA A 122 19.61 6.17 3.97
CA ALA A 122 19.72 7.63 3.91
C ALA A 122 21.10 8.08 3.39
N GLY A 123 22.17 7.35 3.71
CA GLY A 123 23.53 7.61 3.24
C GLY A 123 23.90 6.99 1.89
N SER A 124 23.00 6.22 1.26
CA SER A 124 23.33 5.36 0.10
C SER A 124 23.39 6.08 -1.25
N GLY A 125 22.93 7.33 -1.34
CA GLY A 125 22.84 8.07 -2.61
C GLY A 125 21.82 7.52 -3.61
N LEU A 126 20.96 6.56 -3.21
CA LEU A 126 19.94 5.97 -4.06
C LEU A 126 18.76 6.92 -4.32
N ALA A 127 18.08 6.72 -5.44
CA ALA A 127 16.83 7.44 -5.73
C ALA A 127 15.77 7.19 -4.64
N SER A 128 15.03 8.23 -4.26
CA SER A 128 14.00 8.17 -3.21
C SER A 128 12.99 7.03 -3.40
N ALA A 129 12.60 6.74 -4.64
CA ALA A 129 11.71 5.62 -4.96
C ALA A 129 12.33 4.26 -4.60
N THR A 130 13.62 4.06 -4.90
CA THR A 130 14.36 2.84 -4.59
C THR A 130 14.53 2.67 -3.08
N VAL A 131 14.88 3.75 -2.37
CA VAL A 131 14.92 3.77 -0.89
C VAL A 131 13.57 3.34 -0.31
N GLY A 132 12.47 3.88 -0.85
CA GLY A 132 11.12 3.52 -0.43
C GLY A 132 10.79 2.04 -0.64
N HIS A 133 11.21 1.44 -1.75
CA HIS A 133 11.00 0.01 -2.02
C HIS A 133 11.78 -0.87 -1.05
N TYR A 134 13.07 -0.59 -0.87
CA TYR A 134 13.95 -1.35 0.02
C TYR A 134 13.51 -1.25 1.48
N ARG A 135 13.17 -0.04 1.96
CA ARG A 135 12.62 0.17 3.30
C ARG A 135 11.34 -0.65 3.49
N ARG A 136 10.41 -0.57 2.53
CA ARG A 136 9.12 -1.28 2.64
C ARG A 136 9.31 -2.79 2.72
N MET A 137 10.14 -3.38 1.86
CA MET A 137 10.33 -4.83 1.85
C MET A 137 11.04 -5.33 3.11
N ALA A 138 12.04 -4.58 3.61
CA ALA A 138 12.67 -4.87 4.88
C ALA A 138 11.66 -4.88 6.04
N GLY A 139 10.84 -3.83 6.13
CA GLY A 139 9.81 -3.73 7.18
C GLY A 139 8.79 -4.87 7.13
N LEU A 140 8.34 -5.26 5.94
CA LEU A 140 7.42 -6.40 5.77
C LEU A 140 8.03 -7.72 6.24
N PHE A 141 9.30 -7.96 5.92
CA PHE A 141 9.99 -9.18 6.35
C PHE A 141 10.21 -9.20 7.87
N LEU A 142 10.71 -8.10 8.46
CA LEU A 142 10.98 -8.04 9.91
C LEU A 142 9.70 -8.15 10.73
N THR A 143 8.61 -7.51 10.29
CA THR A 143 7.30 -7.64 10.97
C THR A 143 6.73 -9.06 10.84
N TRP A 144 6.99 -9.73 9.70
CA TRP A 144 6.61 -11.12 9.53
C TRP A 144 7.41 -12.04 10.44
N LEU A 145 8.72 -11.82 10.61
CA LEU A 145 9.54 -12.55 11.60
C LEU A 145 8.98 -12.40 13.01
N GLU A 146 8.65 -11.18 13.42
CA GLU A 146 8.04 -10.88 14.72
C GLU A 146 6.74 -11.66 14.91
N SER A 147 5.86 -11.68 13.91
CA SER A 147 4.59 -12.43 13.99
C SER A 147 4.77 -13.94 14.03
N HIS A 148 5.97 -14.46 13.76
CA HIS A 148 6.35 -15.87 13.83
C HIS A 148 7.24 -16.16 15.05
N GLY A 149 7.30 -15.23 16.01
CA GLY A 149 7.98 -15.42 17.30
C GLY A 149 9.49 -15.20 17.26
N VAL A 150 10.04 -14.72 16.13
CA VAL A 150 11.46 -14.38 16.03
C VAL A 150 11.70 -13.01 16.65
N VAL A 151 12.56 -12.95 17.65
CA VAL A 151 12.82 -11.71 18.42
C VAL A 151 14.12 -10.99 18.03
N SER A 152 15.00 -11.66 17.28
CA SER A 152 16.24 -11.11 16.74
C SER A 152 16.60 -11.77 15.41
N LEU A 153 17.40 -11.11 14.58
CA LEU A 153 17.80 -11.67 13.29
C LEU A 153 18.65 -12.96 13.41
N ASP A 154 19.35 -13.15 14.52
CA ASP A 154 20.15 -14.36 14.76
C ASP A 154 19.27 -15.62 14.88
N GLY A 155 18.00 -15.45 15.27
CA GLY A 155 17.00 -16.52 15.29
C GLY A 155 16.34 -16.79 13.94
N SER A 156 16.73 -16.08 12.87
CA SER A 156 16.19 -16.27 11.53
C SER A 156 17.13 -17.07 10.63
N ASP A 157 16.56 -17.83 9.70
CA ASP A 157 17.28 -18.68 8.75
C ASP A 157 16.56 -18.71 7.38
N GLY A 158 17.07 -19.51 6.45
CA GLY A 158 16.48 -19.65 5.11
C GLY A 158 15.03 -20.13 5.10
N SER A 159 14.59 -20.90 6.11
CA SER A 159 13.19 -21.36 6.20
C SER A 159 12.23 -20.20 6.42
N HIS A 160 12.65 -19.19 7.19
CA HIS A 160 11.89 -17.97 7.42
C HIS A 160 11.74 -17.14 6.14
N VAL A 161 12.81 -17.03 5.33
CA VAL A 161 12.77 -16.34 4.03
C VAL A 161 11.80 -17.04 3.07
N LEU A 162 11.86 -18.37 3.00
CA LEU A 162 10.96 -19.16 2.16
C LEU A 162 9.51 -19.05 2.63
N GLY A 163 9.27 -19.13 3.94
CA GLY A 163 7.93 -18.96 4.53
C GLY A 163 7.33 -17.59 4.25
N PHE A 164 8.11 -16.52 4.40
CA PHE A 164 7.69 -15.17 4.06
C PHE A 164 7.29 -15.03 2.59
N LEU A 165 8.14 -15.50 1.67
CA LEU A 165 7.87 -15.42 0.23
C LEU A 165 6.67 -16.28 -0.18
N ALA A 166 6.49 -17.47 0.42
CA ALA A 166 5.31 -18.30 0.20
C ALA A 166 4.02 -17.57 0.66
N GLY A 167 4.06 -16.90 1.80
CA GLY A 167 2.96 -16.08 2.31
C GLY A 167 2.56 -14.96 1.34
N LEU A 168 3.55 -14.24 0.78
CA LEU A 168 3.30 -13.20 -0.23
C LEU A 168 2.69 -13.75 -1.51
N ARG A 169 3.18 -14.92 -1.98
CA ARG A 169 2.75 -15.54 -3.24
C ARG A 169 1.24 -15.82 -3.29
N SER A 170 0.60 -16.05 -2.15
CA SER A 170 -0.85 -16.25 -2.06
C SER A 170 -1.68 -15.01 -2.42
N ARG A 171 -1.07 -13.81 -2.38
CA ARG A 171 -1.78 -12.53 -2.52
C ARG A 171 -1.18 -11.63 -3.61
N TRP A 172 0.03 -11.91 -4.07
CA TRP A 172 0.81 -11.05 -4.95
C TRP A 172 1.00 -11.70 -6.31
N SER A 173 0.99 -10.88 -7.37
CA SER A 173 1.25 -11.35 -8.73
C SER A 173 2.70 -11.80 -8.91
N GLU A 174 2.97 -12.64 -9.92
CA GLU A 174 4.32 -13.14 -10.21
C GLU A 174 5.33 -12.01 -10.50
N SER A 175 4.91 -10.96 -11.20
CA SER A 175 5.76 -9.78 -11.43
C SER A 175 6.09 -9.06 -10.11
N SER A 176 5.10 -8.89 -9.22
CA SER A 176 5.31 -8.32 -7.88
C SER A 176 6.23 -9.20 -7.02
N MET A 177 6.14 -10.52 -7.12
CA MET A 177 7.01 -11.45 -6.40
C MET A 177 8.48 -11.31 -6.83
N ARG A 178 8.74 -11.08 -8.11
CA ARG A 178 10.11 -10.83 -8.62
C ARG A 178 10.70 -9.55 -8.03
N HIS A 179 9.92 -8.48 -8.01
CA HIS A 179 10.36 -7.23 -7.38
C HIS A 179 10.57 -7.40 -5.88
N ALA A 180 9.65 -8.05 -5.17
CA ALA A 180 9.78 -8.31 -3.73
C ALA A 180 11.07 -9.07 -3.38
N ALA A 181 11.40 -10.11 -4.14
CA ALA A 181 12.64 -10.87 -3.98
C ALA A 181 13.89 -10.03 -4.28
N SER A 182 13.84 -9.19 -5.32
CA SER A 182 14.95 -8.31 -5.68
C SER A 182 15.17 -7.21 -4.63
N ASP A 183 14.11 -6.66 -4.07
CA ASP A 183 14.12 -5.55 -3.11
C ASP A 183 14.53 -6.01 -1.71
N LEU A 184 14.44 -7.32 -1.40
CA LEU A 184 14.85 -7.89 -0.11
C LEU A 184 16.34 -8.27 -0.07
N ARG A 185 16.94 -8.64 -1.21
CA ARG A 185 18.37 -8.99 -1.29
C ARG A 185 19.33 -7.94 -0.73
N PRO A 186 19.14 -6.63 -0.97
CA PRO A 186 20.01 -5.59 -0.41
C PRO A 186 20.10 -5.62 1.11
N LEU A 187 18.99 -5.88 1.80
CA LEU A 187 18.98 -5.99 3.26
C LEU A 187 19.90 -7.13 3.72
N PHE A 188 19.75 -8.32 3.16
CA PHE A 188 20.52 -9.50 3.56
C PHE A 188 22.01 -9.34 3.27
N ARG A 189 22.37 -8.75 2.13
CA ARG A 189 23.77 -8.44 1.81
C ARG A 189 24.36 -7.42 2.76
N TRP A 190 23.62 -6.37 3.10
CA TRP A 190 24.08 -5.37 4.07
C TRP A 190 24.26 -5.97 5.48
N LEU A 191 23.42 -6.93 5.85
CA LEU A 191 23.56 -7.69 7.09
C LEU A 191 24.71 -8.72 7.07
N GLY A 192 25.35 -8.97 5.93
CA GLY A 192 26.33 -10.05 5.77
C GLY A 192 25.70 -11.45 5.86
N ARG A 193 24.39 -11.58 5.62
CA ARG A 193 23.62 -12.82 5.70
C ARG A 193 23.40 -13.41 4.30
N ASP A 194 24.49 -13.86 3.69
CA ASP A 194 24.44 -14.46 2.35
C ASP A 194 23.58 -15.73 2.31
N ASP A 195 23.50 -16.47 3.43
CA ASP A 195 22.59 -17.60 3.61
C ASP A 195 21.12 -17.22 3.36
N LEU A 196 20.68 -16.06 3.85
CA LEU A 196 19.33 -15.54 3.64
C LEU A 196 19.13 -15.02 2.21
N ALA A 197 20.17 -14.42 1.62
CA ALA A 197 20.15 -13.98 0.23
C ALA A 197 20.02 -15.15 -0.75
N ASP A 198 20.70 -16.27 -0.47
CA ASP A 198 20.67 -17.48 -1.27
C ASP A 198 19.32 -18.21 -1.16
N ALA A 199 18.69 -18.19 0.03
CA ALA A 199 17.35 -18.73 0.22
C ALA A 199 16.29 -18.09 -0.70
N ILE A 200 16.46 -16.82 -1.10
CA ILE A 200 15.60 -16.17 -2.09
C ILE A 200 15.68 -16.90 -3.46
N GLY A 201 16.87 -17.38 -3.83
CA GLY A 201 17.06 -18.16 -5.07
C GLY A 201 16.30 -19.48 -5.06
N LEU A 202 16.17 -20.10 -3.88
CA LEU A 202 15.47 -21.37 -3.68
C LEU A 202 13.93 -21.22 -3.74
N ALA A 203 13.39 -20.01 -3.62
CA ALA A 203 11.94 -19.75 -3.70
C ALA A 203 11.32 -19.96 -5.11
N GLY A 204 12.12 -20.35 -6.10
CA GLY A 204 11.66 -20.66 -7.46
C GLY A 204 11.14 -19.43 -8.22
N ILE A 205 11.68 -18.25 -7.93
CA ILE A 205 11.35 -16.99 -8.60
C ILE A 205 12.29 -16.84 -9.80
N ARG A 206 11.95 -17.43 -10.95
CA ARG A 206 12.81 -17.41 -12.15
C ARG A 206 12.94 -15.97 -12.70
N ARG A 207 14.18 -15.54 -12.93
CA ARG A 207 14.48 -14.38 -13.79
C ARG A 207 14.23 -14.81 -15.24
N THR A 208 13.26 -14.21 -15.93
CA THR A 208 13.33 -14.15 -17.39
C THR A 208 14.15 -12.92 -17.73
N HIS A 209 15.32 -13.15 -18.34
CA HIS A 209 15.99 -12.10 -19.08
C HIS A 209 15.08 -11.74 -20.26
N ALA A 210 14.67 -10.47 -20.32
CA ALA A 210 14.15 -9.84 -21.52
C ALA A 210 15.25 -8.97 -22.10
#